data_AF-A0A0F5YBP3-F1
#
_entry.id   AF-A0A0F5YBP3-F1
#
_cell.length_a   1.000
_cell.length_b   1.000
_cell.length_c   1.000
_cell.angle_alpha   90.00
_cell.angle_beta   90.00
_cell.angle_gamma   90.00
#
_symmetry.space_group_name_H-M   'P 1'
#
loop_
_entity.id
_entity.type
_entity.pdbx_description
1 polymer ?
#
loop_
_entity_poly.entity_id
_entity_poly.type
_entity_poly.pdbx_seq_one_letter_code
_entity_poly.pdbx_strand_id
1 'polypeptide(L)' 'MRQFLVNDVKLVNEDFSIKSRQWLLRDDQGQITLPYWVDHFNFQGTRWFRYCLRTIACQSPPKSAWTTIQN' A
#
# COMPACT_ATOMS: atom_id res chain seq x y z
N MET A 1 3.52 18.42 7.50
CA MET A 1 3.32 16.98 7.23
C MET A 1 2.75 16.87 5.82
N ARG A 2 3.43 16.23 4.86
CA ARG A 2 2.95 16.11 3.47
C ARG A 2 1.96 14.93 3.41
N GLN A 3 0.73 15.19 2.99
CA GLN A 3 -0.25 14.14 2.73
C GLN A 3 -0.07 13.63 1.30
N PHE A 4 0.06 12.32 1.13
CA PHE A 4 0.12 11.69 -0.19
C PHE A 4 -1.29 11.21 -0.54
N LEU A 5 -1.94 11.92 -1.47
CA LEU A 5 -3.23 11.52 -2.02
C LEU A 5 -3.00 10.50 -3.14
N VAL A 6 -3.72 9.38 -3.07
CA VAL A 6 -3.77 8.39 -4.15
C VAL A 6 -4.76 8.92 -5.19
N ASN A 7 -4.25 9.30 -6.35
CA ASN A 7 -5.09 9.93 -7.40
C ASN A 7 -5.86 8.92 -8.25
N ASP A 8 -5.45 7.65 -8.24
CA ASP A 8 -6.03 6.62 -9.10
C ASP A 8 -5.71 5.21 -8.56
N VAL A 9 -6.65 4.28 -8.73
CA VAL A 9 -6.49 2.87 -8.35
C VAL A 9 -6.86 2.03 -9.56
N LYS A 10 -5.88 1.28 -10.09
CA LYS A 10 -6.08 0.36 -11.21
C LYS A 10 -5.89 -1.08 -10.76
N LEU A 11 -6.77 -1.96 -11.25
CA LEU A 11 -6.52 -3.40 -11.17
C LEU A 11 -5.36 -3.75 -12.10
N VAL A 12 -4.37 -4.44 -11.57
CA VAL A 12 -3.24 -4.95 -12.36
C VAL A 12 -3.68 -6.25 -13.02
N ASN A 13 -3.91 -6.22 -14.34
CA ASN A 13 -4.21 -7.40 -15.16
C ASN A 13 -2.95 -8.00 -15.82
N GLU A 14 -1.76 -7.51 -15.43
CA GLU A 14 -0.50 -7.91 -16.04
C GLU A 14 0.12 -9.10 -15.30
N ASP A 15 0.76 -9.97 -16.08
CA ASP A 15 1.59 -11.04 -15.54
C ASP A 15 2.78 -10.43 -14.79
N PHE A 16 3.00 -10.85 -13.54
CA PHE A 16 4.05 -10.30 -12.67
C PHE A 16 5.46 -10.80 -13.09
N SER A 17 5.53 -11.64 -14.13
CA SER A 17 6.63 -12.54 -14.43
C SER A 17 7.95 -11.90 -14.90
N ILE A 18 7.99 -10.61 -15.32
CA ILE A 18 9.14 -10.13 -16.13
C ILE A 18 9.81 -8.83 -15.67
N LYS A 19 9.29 -8.05 -14.71
CA LYS A 19 9.92 -6.74 -14.36
C LYS A 19 10.00 -6.50 -12.86
N SER A 20 11.15 -6.00 -12.39
CA SER A 20 11.27 -5.42 -11.06
C SER A 20 10.25 -4.29 -10.92
N ARG A 21 9.37 -4.38 -9.92
CA ARG A 21 8.34 -3.37 -9.63
C ARG A 21 8.65 -2.70 -8.30
N GLN A 22 8.14 -1.48 -8.13
CA GLN A 22 8.12 -0.84 -6.83
C GLN A 22 6.91 -1.34 -6.06
N TRP A 23 7.18 -1.86 -4.87
CA TRP A 23 6.19 -2.39 -3.96
C TRP A 23 6.09 -1.50 -2.73
N LEU A 24 4.86 -1.29 -2.28
CA LEU A 24 4.58 -0.60 -1.04
C LEU A 24 4.64 -1.62 0.10
N LEU A 25 5.61 -1.47 1.01
CA LEU A 25 5.79 -2.38 2.14
C LEU A 25 5.51 -1.64 3.45
N ARG A 26 4.78 -2.27 4.37
CA ARG A 26 4.55 -1.71 5.69
C ARG A 26 5.87 -1.56 6.45
N ASP A 27 6.09 -0.38 7.00
CA ASP A 27 7.30 0.00 7.73
C ASP A 27 6.96 1.15 8.69
N ASP A 28 7.12 0.97 9.99
CA ASP A 28 6.78 1.99 10.99
C ASP A 28 7.67 3.25 10.90
N GLN A 29 8.81 3.15 10.22
CA GLN A 29 9.70 4.27 9.86
C GLN A 29 9.51 4.75 8.41
N GLY A 30 8.53 4.18 7.70
CA GLY A 30 8.16 4.54 6.35
C GLY A 30 7.71 5.99 6.20
N GLN A 31 8.06 6.60 5.07
CA GLN A 31 7.77 8.01 4.78
C GLN A 31 6.39 8.22 4.14
N ILE A 32 5.74 7.15 3.70
CA ILE A 32 4.43 7.19 3.08
C ILE A 32 3.41 6.77 4.12
N THR A 33 2.48 7.67 4.45
CA THR A 33 1.38 7.39 5.39
C THR A 33 0.10 7.21 4.58
N LEU A 34 -0.51 6.02 4.66
CA LEU A 34 -1.78 5.73 4.01
C LEU A 34 -2.85 5.31 5.04
N PRO A 35 -4.11 5.68 4.81
CA PRO A 35 -5.21 5.15 5.60
C PRO A 35 -5.40 3.67 5.22
N TYR A 36 -5.49 2.79 6.22
CA TYR A 36 -5.75 1.35 5.98
C TYR A 36 -7.17 0.94 6.35
N TRP A 37 -7.88 1.76 7.12
CA TRP A 37 -9.29 1.62 7.41
C TRP A 37 -9.88 3.02 7.57
N VAL A 38 -11.04 3.25 6.98
CA VAL A 38 -11.83 4.47 7.13
C VAL A 38 -13.22 4.03 7.54
N ASP A 39 -13.70 4.49 8.70
CA ASP A 39 -15.11 4.30 8.99
C ASP A 39 -15.94 5.06 7.94
N HIS A 40 -17.03 4.47 7.50
CA HIS A 40 -17.88 5.01 6.44
C HIS A 40 -18.76 6.17 6.94
N PHE A 41 -18.68 6.55 8.22
CA PHE A 41 -19.63 7.48 8.82
C PHE A 41 -19.06 8.84 9.22
N ASN A 42 -17.76 9.00 9.52
CA ASN A 42 -17.17 10.31 9.83
C ASN A 42 -15.61 10.35 9.89
N PHE A 43 -14.90 9.35 9.35
CA PHE A 43 -13.42 9.27 9.36
C PHE A 43 -12.79 9.25 10.77
N GLN A 44 -13.57 9.23 11.87
CA GLN A 44 -13.05 9.33 13.25
C GLN A 44 -12.27 8.08 13.66
N GLY A 45 -12.63 6.93 13.12
CA GLY A 45 -11.93 5.66 13.28
C GLY A 45 -10.85 5.41 12.22
N THR A 46 -10.44 6.43 11.45
CA THR A 46 -9.43 6.24 10.41
C THR A 46 -8.12 5.80 11.03
N ARG A 47 -7.68 4.61 10.67
CA ARG A 47 -6.40 4.07 11.14
C ARG A 47 -5.37 4.20 10.03
N TRP A 48 -4.16 4.58 10.40
CA TRP A 48 -3.08 4.90 9.48
C TRP A 48 -1.93 3.91 9.64
N PHE A 49 -1.34 3.50 8.52
CA PHE A 49 -0.10 2.76 8.49
C PHE A 49 0.96 3.53 7.71
N ARG A 50 2.22 3.22 8.04
CA ARG A 50 3.39 3.76 7.37
C ARG A 50 4.01 2.72 6.46
N TYR A 51 4.56 3.21 5.36
CA TYR A 51 5.06 2.38 4.29
C TYR A 51 6.34 2.96 3.68
N CYS A 52 7.16 2.08 3.10
CA CYS A 52 8.27 2.43 2.22
C CYS A 52 8.06 1.82 0.83
N LEU A 53 8.61 2.46 -0.20
CA LEU A 53 8.68 1.89 -1.55
C LEU A 53 9.97 1.11 -1.69
N ARG A 54 9.87 -0.15 -2.12
CA ARG A 54 11.03 -1.00 -2.43
C ARG A 54 10.91 -1.62 -3.81
N THR A 55 11.99 -1.58 -4.57
CA THR A 55 12.07 -2.29 -5.84
C THR A 55 12.36 -3.76 -5.57
N ILE A 56 11.45 -4.65 -5.97
CA ILE A 56 11.60 -6.10 -5.80
C ILE A 56 11.37 -6.78 -7.15
N ALA A 57 12.33 -7.62 -7.55
CA ALA A 57 12.16 -8.55 -8.65
C ALA A 57 11.44 -9.79 -8.12
N CYS A 58 10.19 -10.00 -8.55
CA CYS A 58 9.40 -11.15 -8.15
C CYS A 58 8.38 -11.47 -9.24
N GLN A 59 8.14 -12.76 -9.46
CA GLN A 59 7.17 -13.25 -10.45
C GLN A 59 5.73 -13.24 -9.92
N SER A 60 5.51 -12.82 -8.68
CA SER A 60 4.21 -12.69 -8.03
C SER A 60 4.27 -11.61 -6.93
N PRO A 61 3.13 -11.06 -6.49
CA PRO A 61 3.12 -10.07 -5.41
C PRO A 61 3.75 -10.63 -4.13
N PRO A 62 4.74 -9.93 -3.54
CA PRO A 62 5.42 -10.40 -2.35
C PRO A 62 4.45 -10.38 -1.16
N LYS A 63 4.52 -11.42 -0.32
CA LYS A 63 3.64 -11.56 0.86
C LYS A 63 3.62 -10.32 1.75
N SER A 64 4.77 -9.65 1.90
CA SER A 64 4.95 -8.44 2.70
C SER A 64 4.36 -7.16 2.11
N ALA A 65 3.97 -7.16 0.82
CA ALA A 65 3.26 -6.04 0.20
C ALA A 65 1.74 -6.13 0.37
N TRP A 66 1.22 -7.26 0.87
CA TRP A 66 -0.20 -7.39 1.15
C TRP A 66 -0.55 -6.67 2.45
N THR A 67 -1.58 -5.83 2.40
CA THR A 67 -2.24 -5.28 3.58
C THR A 67 -3.61 -5.92 3.69
N THR A 68 -3.82 -6.74 4.71
CA THR A 68 -5.15 -7.30 5.01
C THR A 68 -5.98 -6.26 5.72
N ILE A 69 -7.16 -5.99 5.18
CA ILE A 69 -8.17 -5.16 5.83
C ILE A 69 -9.08 -6.11 6.63
N GLN A 70 -9.12 -5.96 7.95
CA GLN A 70 -9.98 -6.74 8.84
C GLN A 70 -10.96 -5.81 9.55
N ASN A 71 -12.23 -6.26 9.63
CA ASN A 71 -13.31 -5.59 10.36
C ASN A 71 -13.28 -5.98 11.84
#